data_AF-A0A2G2K5M0-F1
#
_entry.id   AF-A0A2G2K5M0-F1
#
_cell.length_a   1.000
_cell.length_b   1.000
_cell.length_c   1.000
_cell.angle_alpha   90.00
_cell.angle_beta   90.00
_cell.angle_gamma   90.00
#
_symmetry.space_group_name_H-M   'P 1'
#
loop_
_entity.id
_entity.type
_entity.pdbx_description
1 polymer ?
#
loop_
_entity_poly.entity_id
_entity_poly.type
_entity_poly.pdbx_seq_one_letter_code
_entity_poly.pdbx_strand_id
1 'polypeptide(L)'
;MKNIITLLLIIIISCRKDIKIIDSTIALKNVPESFFSPNSKHKIQETDKLIDFTSEYNRLPNTEFSKFYLKKHPEKYAPYFNITLNLSNANKITFEGVEVYKNELISYVEEFVDFAAEGKPTLIHLNFDENSSLKSYLDFIEFIKPISSESIQINDSVFIYNIDSLPDCDCSL
;
A
#
# COMPACT_ATOMS: atom_id res chain seq x y z
N MET A 1 -25.98 64.34 -18.54
CA MET A 1 -26.50 63.14 -17.83
C MET A 1 -26.58 61.99 -18.82
N LYS A 2 -25.67 61.03 -18.75
CA LYS A 2 -25.77 59.75 -19.49
C LYS A 2 -25.24 58.66 -18.57
N ASN A 3 -26.13 57.72 -18.27
CA ASN A 3 -25.97 56.71 -17.24
C ASN A 3 -24.95 55.64 -17.66
N ILE A 4 -24.08 55.32 -16.71
CA ILE A 4 -23.18 54.18 -16.73
C ILE A 4 -24.00 52.93 -16.40
N ILE A 5 -24.04 51.96 -17.30
CA ILE A 5 -24.51 50.60 -17.00
C ILE A 5 -23.26 49.72 -16.97
N THR A 6 -22.74 49.47 -15.77
CA THR A 6 -21.65 48.53 -15.54
C THR A 6 -22.27 47.13 -15.46
N LEU A 7 -22.04 46.31 -16.48
CA LEU A 7 -22.45 44.91 -16.51
C LEU A 7 -21.50 44.11 -15.60
N LEU A 8 -22.02 43.61 -14.47
CA LEU A 8 -21.27 42.76 -13.54
C LEU A 8 -21.21 41.34 -14.11
N LEU A 9 -20.05 40.94 -14.64
CA LEU A 9 -19.81 39.58 -15.11
C LEU A 9 -19.46 38.69 -13.89
N ILE A 10 -20.42 37.91 -13.41
CA ILE A 10 -20.19 36.90 -12.37
C ILE A 10 -19.52 35.69 -13.04
N ILE A 11 -18.20 35.58 -12.88
CA ILE A 11 -17.45 34.37 -13.27
C ILE A 11 -17.68 33.34 -12.17
N ILE A 12 -18.58 32.39 -12.41
CA ILE A 12 -18.73 31.20 -11.58
C ILE A 12 -17.57 30.27 -11.95
N ILE A 13 -16.46 30.37 -11.22
CA ILE A 13 -15.39 29.38 -11.29
C ILE A 13 -15.94 28.11 -10.64
N SER A 14 -16.51 27.23 -11.45
CA SER A 14 -16.78 25.86 -11.05
C SER A 14 -15.43 25.20 -10.77
N CYS A 15 -15.12 25.00 -9.48
CA CYS A 15 -14.06 24.08 -9.07
C CYS A 15 -14.45 22.65 -9.48
N ARG A 16 -14.26 22.31 -10.76
CA ARG A 16 -14.08 20.92 -11.13
C ARG A 16 -12.76 20.50 -10.48
N LYS A 17 -12.82 19.73 -9.39
CA LYS A 17 -11.67 18.95 -8.96
C LYS A 17 -11.33 18.06 -10.13
N ASP A 18 -10.28 18.39 -10.87
CA ASP A 18 -9.71 17.49 -11.86
C ASP A 18 -9.40 16.18 -11.14
N ILE A 19 -10.14 15.12 -11.48
CA ILE A 19 -9.87 13.79 -10.95
C ILE A 19 -8.52 13.40 -11.54
N LYS A 20 -7.48 13.47 -10.72
CA LYS A 20 -6.11 13.17 -11.13
C LYS A 20 -6.06 11.71 -11.58
N ILE A 21 -5.81 11.51 -12.87
CA ILE A 21 -5.58 10.18 -13.43
C ILE A 21 -4.16 9.77 -13.08
N ILE A 22 -4.00 8.57 -12.54
CA ILE A 22 -2.71 8.01 -12.13
C ILE A 22 -2.39 6.86 -13.09
N ASP A 23 -1.25 6.92 -13.76
CA ASP A 23 -0.79 5.84 -14.64
C ASP A 23 -0.33 4.65 -13.79
N SER A 24 -0.80 3.44 -14.11
CA SER A 24 -0.50 2.24 -13.31
C SER A 24 0.97 1.79 -13.40
N THR A 25 1.73 2.28 -14.38
CA THR A 25 3.14 1.94 -14.57
C THR A 25 4.08 2.79 -13.72
N ILE A 26 3.60 3.87 -13.08
CA ILE A 26 4.46 4.71 -12.25
C ILE A 26 4.98 3.94 -11.04
N ALA A 27 6.24 4.22 -10.68
CA ALA A 27 6.82 3.71 -9.45
C ALA A 27 6.07 4.23 -8.21
N LEU A 28 5.96 3.40 -7.18
CA LEU A 28 5.27 3.72 -5.92
C LEU A 28 5.76 5.03 -5.28
N LYS A 29 7.07 5.33 -5.35
CA LYS A 29 7.60 6.60 -4.85
C LYS A 29 7.03 7.86 -5.52
N ASN A 30 6.55 7.72 -6.75
CA ASN A 30 5.98 8.80 -7.54
C ASN A 30 4.44 8.83 -7.47
N VAL A 31 3.82 7.84 -6.82
CA VAL A 31 2.38 7.85 -6.56
C VAL A 31 2.07 8.98 -5.57
N PRO A 32 1.06 9.84 -5.85
CA PRO A 32 0.72 10.93 -4.95
C PRO A 32 0.35 10.43 -3.56
N GLU A 33 0.79 11.10 -2.49
CA GLU A 33 0.43 10.72 -1.10
C GLU A 33 -1.08 10.63 -0.86
N SER A 34 -1.87 11.46 -1.56
CA SER A 34 -3.34 11.38 -1.52
C SER A 34 -3.92 10.04 -2.01
N PHE A 35 -3.14 9.27 -2.78
CA PHE A 35 -3.50 7.90 -3.15
C PHE A 35 -3.58 7.01 -1.92
N PHE A 36 -2.67 7.14 -0.98
CA PHE A 36 -2.62 6.32 0.23
C PHE A 36 -3.49 6.90 1.36
N SER A 37 -4.57 7.59 1.01
CA SER A 37 -5.59 8.03 1.97
C SER A 37 -6.77 7.05 1.91
N PRO A 38 -7.11 6.31 2.98
CA PRO A 38 -8.20 5.34 2.96
C PRO A 38 -9.52 5.97 2.51
N ASN A 39 -10.30 5.22 1.72
CA ASN A 39 -11.57 5.63 1.12
C ASN A 39 -11.48 6.78 0.10
N SER A 40 -10.27 7.22 -0.28
CA SER A 40 -10.10 8.17 -1.38
C SER A 40 -10.31 7.48 -2.73
N LYS A 41 -10.97 8.19 -3.65
CA LYS A 41 -11.32 7.68 -4.98
C LYS A 41 -10.35 8.22 -6.03
N HIS A 42 -9.85 7.33 -6.87
CA HIS A 42 -8.88 7.62 -7.93
C HIS A 42 -9.33 7.02 -9.24
N LYS A 43 -8.80 7.57 -10.34
CA LYS A 43 -8.88 6.95 -11.66
C LYS A 43 -7.50 6.47 -12.05
N ILE A 44 -7.38 5.18 -12.33
CA ILE A 44 -6.12 4.53 -12.68
C ILE A 44 -6.15 4.22 -14.17
N GLN A 45 -5.15 4.69 -14.91
CA GLN A 45 -4.97 4.36 -16.32
C GLN A 45 -4.15 3.08 -16.44
N GLU A 46 -4.72 2.05 -17.05
CA GLU A 46 -4.04 0.81 -17.41
C GLU A 46 -4.12 0.61 -18.93
N THR A 47 -3.00 0.64 -19.65
CA THR A 47 -2.92 0.42 -21.12
C THR A 47 -4.02 1.16 -21.91
N ASP A 48 -5.18 0.54 -22.12
CA ASP A 48 -6.33 1.02 -22.89
C ASP A 48 -7.60 1.29 -22.05
N LYS A 49 -7.52 1.17 -20.71
CA LYS A 49 -8.66 1.24 -19.79
C LYS A 49 -8.44 2.21 -18.64
N LEU A 50 -9.54 2.76 -18.16
CA LEU A 50 -9.59 3.61 -16.97
C LEU A 50 -10.38 2.88 -15.89
N ILE A 51 -9.75 2.64 -14.75
CA ILE A 51 -10.31 1.88 -13.64
C ILE A 51 -10.63 2.85 -12.51
N ASP A 52 -11.84 2.77 -11.98
CA ASP A 52 -12.18 3.47 -10.73
C ASP A 52 -11.63 2.64 -9.56
N PHE A 53 -10.82 3.27 -8.73
CA PHE A 53 -10.17 2.62 -7.59
C PHE A 53 -10.48 3.39 -6.30
N THR A 54 -10.72 2.65 -5.21
CA THR A 54 -10.86 3.21 -3.87
C THR A 54 -9.71 2.69 -3.02
N SER A 55 -8.92 3.59 -2.48
CA SER A 55 -7.75 3.22 -1.69
C SER A 55 -8.14 2.64 -0.33
N GLU A 56 -7.51 1.54 0.03
CA GLU A 56 -7.79 0.81 1.28
C GLU A 56 -6.74 1.10 2.37
N TYR A 57 -5.51 1.42 1.98
CA TYR A 57 -4.36 1.48 2.89
C TYR A 57 -3.77 2.88 3.05
N ASN A 58 -3.24 3.12 4.25
CA ASN A 58 -2.36 4.25 4.56
C ASN A 58 -0.91 3.95 4.16
N ARG A 59 -0.15 4.95 3.73
CA ARG A 59 1.31 4.87 3.63
C ARG A 59 1.92 5.46 4.89
N LEU A 60 2.78 4.72 5.58
CA LEU A 60 3.59 5.31 6.64
C LEU A 60 4.76 6.10 6.02
N PRO A 61 5.17 7.23 6.62
CA PRO A 61 6.22 8.10 6.08
C PRO A 61 7.64 7.48 6.14
N ASN A 62 7.74 6.22 6.53
CA ASN A 62 9.01 5.51 6.70
C ASN A 62 9.47 4.93 5.36
N THR A 63 10.78 4.94 5.15
CA THR A 63 11.45 4.32 3.98
C THR A 63 12.13 3.00 4.34
N GLU A 64 11.86 2.46 5.53
CA GLU A 64 12.43 1.23 6.07
C GLU A 64 11.37 0.13 6.18
N PHE A 65 11.81 -1.13 6.26
CA PHE A 65 10.91 -2.27 6.49
C PHE A 65 10.10 -2.11 7.78
N SER A 66 8.87 -2.64 7.76
CA SER A 66 7.92 -2.64 8.88
C SER A 66 8.56 -3.08 10.19
N LYS A 67 9.38 -4.14 10.16
CA LYS A 67 10.06 -4.70 11.35
C LYS A 67 10.81 -3.65 12.20
N PHE A 68 11.38 -2.62 11.58
CA PHE A 68 12.08 -1.55 12.30
C PHE A 68 11.09 -0.59 12.97
N TYR A 69 9.98 -0.30 12.30
CA TYR A 69 8.88 0.48 12.87
C TYR A 69 8.21 -0.24 14.04
N LEU A 70 7.91 -1.55 13.92
CA LEU A 70 7.26 -2.31 14.99
C LEU A 70 8.08 -2.28 16.29
N LYS A 71 9.41 -2.37 16.17
CA LYS A 71 10.34 -2.27 17.32
C LYS A 71 10.29 -0.90 18.01
N LYS A 72 9.99 0.17 17.29
CA LYS A 72 9.83 1.53 17.84
C LYS A 72 8.45 1.75 18.48
N HIS A 73 7.48 0.87 18.19
CA HIS A 73 6.08 0.97 18.66
C HIS A 73 5.59 -0.32 19.33
N PRO A 74 6.31 -0.88 20.32
CA PRO A 74 6.04 -2.21 20.85
C PRO A 74 4.65 -2.33 21.49
N GLU A 75 4.15 -1.28 22.16
CA GLU A 75 2.83 -1.29 22.81
C GLU A 75 1.68 -1.55 21.82
N LYS A 76 1.78 -1.00 20.60
CA LYS A 76 0.75 -1.18 19.56
C LYS A 76 0.74 -2.62 19.02
N TYR A 77 1.91 -3.25 18.93
CA TYR A 77 2.09 -4.49 18.16
C TYR A 77 2.29 -5.73 19.03
N ALA A 78 2.66 -5.59 20.30
CA ALA A 78 2.84 -6.69 21.25
C ALA A 78 1.63 -7.65 21.39
N PRO A 79 0.37 -7.20 21.25
CA PRO A 79 -0.78 -8.11 21.30
C PRO A 79 -0.88 -9.09 20.13
N TYR A 80 -0.19 -8.82 19.02
CA TYR A 80 -0.32 -9.58 17.78
C TYR A 80 0.85 -10.55 17.57
N PHE A 81 0.57 -11.63 16.84
CA PHE A 81 1.61 -12.35 16.11
C PHE A 81 1.92 -11.58 14.82
N ASN A 82 3.05 -10.88 14.79
CA ASN A 82 3.39 -9.98 13.69
C ASN A 82 4.21 -10.72 12.65
N ILE A 83 3.74 -10.73 11.41
CA ILE A 83 4.44 -11.30 10.26
C ILE A 83 4.53 -10.30 9.12
N THR A 84 5.41 -10.54 8.17
CA THR A 84 5.79 -9.62 7.10
C THR A 84 5.65 -10.29 5.75
N LEU A 85 5.06 -9.56 4.81
CA LEU A 85 5.07 -9.89 3.40
C LEU A 85 5.75 -8.76 2.65
N ASN A 86 6.75 -9.09 1.83
CA ASN A 86 7.49 -8.12 1.04
C ASN A 86 7.29 -8.39 -0.45
N LEU A 87 7.08 -7.33 -1.22
CA LEU A 87 7.10 -7.35 -2.68
C LEU A 87 8.29 -6.50 -3.16
N SER A 88 9.18 -7.11 -3.93
CA SER A 88 10.28 -6.41 -4.59
C SER A 88 9.86 -5.82 -5.95
N ASN A 89 10.69 -4.93 -6.51
CA ASN A 89 10.47 -4.39 -7.86
C ASN A 89 10.47 -5.46 -8.98
N ALA A 90 11.07 -6.64 -8.72
CA ALA A 90 11.09 -7.79 -9.61
C ALA A 90 9.88 -8.72 -9.41
N ASN A 91 8.88 -8.29 -8.63
CA ASN A 91 7.72 -9.08 -8.21
C ASN A 91 8.07 -10.36 -7.43
N LYS A 92 9.28 -10.46 -6.85
CA LYS A 92 9.58 -11.50 -5.87
C LYS A 92 8.81 -11.21 -4.58
N ILE A 93 8.19 -12.26 -4.05
CA ILE A 93 7.43 -12.22 -2.81
C ILE A 93 8.25 -12.92 -1.76
N THR A 94 8.42 -12.28 -0.61
CA THR A 94 9.05 -12.94 0.52
C THR A 94 8.18 -12.86 1.77
N PHE A 95 8.14 -13.96 2.50
CA PHE A 95 7.43 -14.13 3.75
C PHE A 95 8.46 -14.30 4.85
N GLU A 96 8.43 -13.42 5.85
CA GLU A 96 9.43 -13.42 6.94
C GLU A 96 10.90 -13.40 6.44
N GLY A 97 11.15 -12.79 5.27
CA GLY A 97 12.48 -12.68 4.65
C GLY A 97 12.94 -13.91 3.87
N VAL A 98 12.04 -14.86 3.59
CA VAL A 98 12.28 -16.04 2.75
C VAL A 98 11.44 -15.93 1.47
N GLU A 99 12.05 -16.14 0.31
CA GLU A 99 11.34 -16.13 -0.98
C GLU A 99 10.29 -17.26 -1.04
N VAL A 100 9.07 -16.92 -1.43
CA VAL A 100 7.95 -17.86 -1.56
C VAL A 100 7.28 -17.68 -2.92
N TYR A 101 6.87 -18.78 -3.54
CA TYR A 101 6.15 -18.73 -4.81
C TYR A 101 4.72 -18.21 -4.63
N LYS A 102 4.26 -17.39 -5.58
CA LYS A 102 2.93 -16.77 -5.54
C LYS A 102 1.80 -17.80 -5.40
N ASN A 103 1.89 -18.96 -6.05
CA ASN A 103 0.86 -20.01 -5.98
C ASN A 103 0.83 -20.77 -4.65
N GLU A 104 1.85 -20.63 -3.80
CA GLU A 104 1.97 -21.32 -2.52
C GLU A 104 1.77 -20.38 -1.33
N LEU A 105 1.83 -19.06 -1.56
CA LEU A 105 1.86 -18.06 -0.49
C LEU A 105 0.69 -18.17 0.48
N ILE A 106 -0.54 -18.26 -0.04
CA ILE A 106 -1.76 -18.22 0.79
C ILE A 106 -1.78 -19.41 1.75
N SER A 107 -1.62 -20.63 1.21
CA SER A 107 -1.58 -21.85 2.02
C SER A 107 -0.41 -21.83 3.01
N TYR A 108 0.75 -21.33 2.58
CA TYR A 108 1.93 -21.28 3.45
C TYR A 108 1.74 -20.32 4.63
N VAL A 109 1.15 -19.15 4.41
CA VAL A 109 0.84 -18.20 5.49
C VAL A 109 -0.18 -18.78 6.46
N GLU A 110 -1.23 -19.43 5.96
CA GLU A 110 -2.26 -20.07 6.79
C GLU A 110 -1.67 -21.17 7.68
N GLU A 111 -0.89 -22.09 7.10
CA GLU A 111 -0.22 -23.18 7.83
C GLU A 111 0.78 -22.65 8.86
N PHE A 112 1.56 -21.63 8.49
CA PHE A 112 2.52 -21.02 9.41
C PHE A 112 1.82 -20.36 10.59
N VAL A 113 0.74 -19.63 10.35
CA VAL A 113 -0.03 -18.97 11.42
C VAL A 113 -0.67 -19.98 12.35
N ASP A 114 -1.31 -21.03 11.83
CA ASP A 114 -1.92 -22.09 12.64
C ASP A 114 -0.89 -22.74 13.57
N PHE A 115 0.33 -22.94 13.08
CA PHE A 115 1.42 -23.53 13.85
C PHE A 115 2.07 -22.55 14.85
N ALA A 116 2.34 -21.31 14.44
CA ALA A 116 3.27 -20.42 15.14
C ALA A 116 2.60 -19.31 15.97
N ALA A 117 1.33 -18.96 15.69
CA ALA A 117 0.69 -17.82 16.35
C ALA A 117 0.28 -18.09 17.80
N GLU A 118 0.25 -19.37 18.24
CA GLU A 118 -0.09 -19.79 19.60
C GLU A 118 -1.41 -19.16 20.13
N GLY A 119 -2.40 -19.02 19.24
CA GLY A 119 -3.71 -18.45 19.56
C GLY A 119 -3.75 -16.91 19.62
N LYS A 120 -2.65 -16.21 19.34
CA LYS A 120 -2.66 -14.74 19.16
C LYS A 120 -3.27 -14.36 17.80
N PRO A 121 -3.99 -13.23 17.72
CA PRO A 121 -4.39 -12.68 16.43
C PRO A 121 -3.14 -12.31 15.63
N THR A 122 -3.13 -12.69 14.36
CA THR A 122 -2.02 -12.41 13.45
C THR A 122 -2.24 -11.07 12.76
N LEU A 123 -1.17 -10.27 12.67
CA LEU A 123 -1.16 -9.02 11.92
C LEU A 123 -0.07 -9.07 10.85
N ILE A 124 -0.48 -9.02 9.58
CA ILE A 124 0.40 -9.02 8.42
C ILE A 124 0.80 -7.59 8.08
N HIS A 125 2.11 -7.34 8.04
CA HIS A 125 2.69 -6.05 7.65
C HIS A 125 3.22 -6.13 6.22
N LEU A 126 2.72 -5.26 5.36
CA LEU A 126 3.07 -5.25 3.94
C LEU A 126 4.18 -4.26 3.65
N ASN A 127 5.23 -4.75 2.99
CA ASN A 127 6.37 -3.96 2.56
C ASN A 127 6.50 -3.99 1.03
N PHE A 128 6.72 -2.83 0.42
CA PHE A 128 6.84 -2.69 -1.02
C PHE A 128 8.10 -1.91 -1.39
N ASP A 129 8.85 -2.40 -2.38
CA ASP A 129 9.94 -1.63 -2.97
C ASP A 129 9.35 -0.37 -3.61
N GLU A 130 9.93 0.79 -3.28
CA GLU A 130 9.50 2.09 -3.81
C GLU A 130 9.54 2.19 -5.34
N ASN A 131 10.30 1.33 -6.00
CA ASN A 131 10.43 1.23 -7.45
C ASN A 131 9.45 0.24 -8.09
N SER A 132 8.67 -0.48 -7.29
CA SER A 132 7.56 -1.31 -7.81
C SER A 132 6.55 -0.42 -8.52
N SER A 133 5.94 -0.95 -9.59
CA SER A 133 4.86 -0.23 -10.26
C SER A 133 3.60 -0.19 -9.39
N LEU A 134 2.77 0.83 -9.57
CA LEU A 134 1.44 0.89 -8.96
C LEU A 134 0.62 -0.35 -9.34
N LYS A 135 0.73 -0.84 -10.58
CA LYS A 135 0.08 -2.08 -11.02
C LYS A 135 0.51 -3.28 -10.19
N SER A 136 1.81 -3.49 -9.98
CA SER A 136 2.35 -4.59 -9.16
C SER A 136 1.80 -4.55 -7.74
N TYR A 137 1.72 -3.35 -7.16
CA TYR A 137 1.12 -3.14 -5.84
C TYR A 137 -0.35 -3.55 -5.81
N LEU A 138 -1.16 -3.06 -6.77
CA LEU A 138 -2.60 -3.36 -6.83
C LEU A 138 -2.86 -4.86 -7.05
N ASP A 139 -2.14 -5.47 -7.99
CA ASP A 139 -2.23 -6.90 -8.29
C ASP A 139 -1.86 -7.74 -7.07
N PHE A 140 -0.88 -7.31 -6.28
CA PHE A 140 -0.46 -8.02 -5.07
C PHE A 140 -1.48 -7.86 -3.95
N ILE A 141 -1.96 -6.65 -3.69
CA ILE A 141 -3.01 -6.38 -2.69
C ILE A 141 -4.25 -7.23 -2.98
N GLU A 142 -4.74 -7.22 -4.22
CA GLU A 142 -5.91 -8.03 -4.60
C GLU A 142 -5.65 -9.52 -4.43
N PHE A 143 -4.44 -9.98 -4.80
CA PHE A 143 -4.06 -11.38 -4.67
C PHE A 143 -4.03 -11.87 -3.21
N ILE A 144 -3.55 -11.07 -2.26
CA ILE A 144 -3.43 -11.49 -0.85
C ILE A 144 -4.73 -11.32 -0.04
N LYS A 145 -5.75 -10.63 -0.56
CA LYS A 145 -7.03 -10.42 0.14
C LYS A 145 -7.62 -11.70 0.75
N PRO A 146 -7.61 -12.88 0.07
CA PRO A 146 -8.15 -14.11 0.63
C PRO A 146 -7.45 -14.62 1.90
N ILE A 147 -6.24 -14.15 2.22
CA ILE A 147 -5.53 -14.52 3.46
C ILE A 147 -6.25 -13.98 4.71
N SER A 148 -7.02 -12.89 4.56
CA SER A 148 -7.69 -12.25 5.71
C SER A 148 -8.80 -13.13 6.28
N SER A 149 -8.82 -13.26 7.61
CA SER A 149 -9.80 -14.05 8.36
C SER A 149 -10.10 -13.40 9.71
N GLU A 150 -10.91 -14.05 10.56
CA GLU A 150 -11.14 -13.56 11.93
C GLU A 150 -9.84 -13.53 12.78
N SER A 151 -8.92 -14.45 12.51
CA SER A 151 -7.64 -14.58 13.22
C SER A 151 -6.45 -13.95 12.50
N ILE A 152 -6.58 -13.62 11.20
CA ILE A 152 -5.51 -13.03 10.38
C ILE A 152 -5.98 -11.70 9.81
N GLN A 153 -5.32 -10.63 10.24
CA GLN A 153 -5.60 -9.27 9.77
C GLN A 153 -4.43 -8.76 8.93
N ILE A 154 -4.73 -8.04 7.85
CA ILE A 154 -3.74 -7.24 7.14
C ILE A 154 -3.73 -5.85 7.77
N ASN A 155 -2.54 -5.35 8.09
CA ASN A 155 -2.37 -4.02 8.65
C ASN A 155 -2.91 -2.95 7.68
N ASP A 156 -3.66 -1.98 8.20
CA ASP A 156 -4.25 -0.87 7.44
C ASP A 156 -3.22 0.12 6.86
N SER A 157 -1.94 -0.13 7.16
CA SER A 157 -0.80 0.67 6.81
C SER A 157 0.22 -0.16 6.05
N VAL A 158 0.67 0.35 4.90
CA VAL A 158 1.74 -0.23 4.09
C VAL A 158 3.04 0.54 4.29
N PHE A 159 4.14 -0.18 4.12
CA PHE A 159 5.50 0.35 4.19
C PHE A 159 6.09 0.35 2.78
N ILE A 160 6.56 1.50 2.32
CA ILE A 160 7.20 1.64 1.01
C ILE A 160 8.66 1.95 1.26
N TYR A 161 9.51 0.93 1.09
CA TYR A 161 10.92 1.01 1.46
C TYR A 161 11.80 1.46 0.29
N ASN A 162 12.87 2.18 0.63
CA ASN A 162 13.96 2.49 -0.27
C ASN A 162 15.14 1.57 0.08
N ILE A 163 15.51 0.69 -0.85
CA ILE A 163 16.64 -0.25 -0.67
C ILE A 163 17.92 0.50 -0.28
N ASP A 164 18.18 1.66 -0.88
CA ASP A 164 19.39 2.45 -0.63
C ASP A 164 19.39 3.11 0.77
N SER A 165 18.23 3.13 1.46
CA SER A 165 18.07 3.65 2.82
C SER A 165 17.94 2.56 3.88
N LEU A 166 17.94 1.28 3.47
CA LEU A 166 17.95 0.19 4.43
C LEU A 166 19.31 0.14 5.11
N PRO A 167 19.38 -0.16 6.42
CA PRO A 167 20.65 -0.40 7.07
C PRO A 167 21.37 -1.56 6.36
N ASP A 168 22.72 -1.57 6.42
CA ASP A 168 23.55 -2.73 6.08
C ASP A 168 23.17 -3.88 7.02
N CYS A 169 22.10 -4.55 6.66
CA CYS A 169 21.64 -5.76 7.28
C CYS A 169 21.71 -6.82 6.20
N ASP A 170 22.08 -8.04 6.57
CA ASP A 170 21.98 -9.23 5.73
C ASP A 170 20.49 -9.62 5.53
N CYS A 171 19.64 -8.60 5.41
CA CYS A 171 18.25 -8.65 5.05
C CYS A 171 18.21 -9.07 3.59
N SER A 172 18.32 -10.37 3.34
CA SER A 172 17.74 -10.94 2.15
C SER A 172 16.31 -10.42 2.06
N LEU A 173 15.97 -9.83 0.90
CA LEU A 173 14.58 -9.76 0.50
C LEU A 173 14.04 -11.18 0.58
#